data_AF-A0A7R9EJW1-F1
#
_entry.id   AF-A0A7R9EJW1-F1
#
_cell.length_a   1.000
_cell.length_b   1.000
_cell.length_c   1.000
_cell.angle_alpha   90.00
_cell.angle_beta   90.00
_cell.angle_gamma   90.00
#
_symmetry.space_group_name_H-M   'P 1'
#
loop_
_entity.id
_entity.type
_entity.pdbx_description
1 polymer ?
#
loop_
_entity_poly.entity_id
_entity_poly.type
_entity_poly.pdbx_seq_one_letter_code
_entity_poly.pdbx_strand_id
1 'polypeptide(L)'
;MKLHVRDKRSVEARTSDRVQRGRGFLSRGGERVVWEYHYVTLTRVPGYGFGIAVSGGRDNPHFTNGDPAIAISDVLKAGPAEGKLQ
;
A
#
# COMPACT_ATOMS: atom_id res chain seq x y z
N MET A 1 -10.43 -1.71 -16.33
CA MET A 1 -9.01 -1.62 -15.98
C MET A 1 -8.69 -2.66 -14.92
N LYS A 2 -7.65 -3.47 -15.10
CA LYS A 2 -7.19 -4.44 -14.10
C LYS A 2 -5.99 -3.87 -13.37
N LEU A 3 -6.04 -3.87 -12.04
CA LEU A 3 -5.03 -3.33 -11.14
C LEU A 3 -4.45 -4.44 -10.27
N HIS A 4 -3.15 -4.37 -10.05
CA HIS A 4 -2.40 -5.17 -9.09
C HIS A 4 -1.89 -4.21 -8.04
N VAL A 5 -2.50 -4.22 -6.86
CA VAL A 5 -2.23 -3.24 -5.80
C VAL A 5 -1.67 -3.99 -4.60
N ARG A 6 -0.75 -3.35 -3.88
CA ARG A 6 -0.24 -3.85 -2.60
C ARG A 6 -0.65 -2.89 -1.49
N ASP A 7 -1.15 -3.43 -0.39
CA ASP A 7 -1.47 -2.66 0.81
C ASP A 7 -0.52 -2.99 1.96
N LYS A 8 -0.18 -1.97 2.74
CA LYS A 8 0.78 -2.05 3.84
C LYS A 8 0.05 -2.42 5.13
N ARG A 9 0.11 -3.68 5.54
CA ARG A 9 -0.37 -4.10 6.85
C ARG A 9 0.72 -3.99 7.92
N SER A 10 0.41 -3.24 8.96
CA SER A 10 1.14 -3.25 10.22
C SER A 10 0.86 -4.56 10.95
N VAL A 11 1.91 -5.29 11.32
CA VAL A 11 1.79 -6.42 12.23
C VAL A 11 2.37 -6.02 13.57
N GLU A 12 1.50 -5.84 14.57
CA GLU A 12 1.93 -5.65 15.96
C GLU A 12 2.71 -6.89 16.41
N ALA A 13 3.96 -6.67 16.81
CA ALA A 13 4.80 -7.73 17.34
C ALA A 13 4.21 -8.19 18.69
N ARG A 14 3.52 -9.34 18.69
CA ARG A 14 3.11 -10.00 19.94
C ARG A 14 4.37 -10.29 20.75
N THR A 15 4.57 -9.51 21.80
CA THR A 15 5.70 -9.67 22.70
C THR A 15 5.39 -10.90 23.57
N SER A 16 6.13 -11.97 23.37
CA SER A 16 6.21 -13.06 24.33
C SER A 16 7.67 -13.47 24.42
N ASP A 17 8.29 -13.04 25.52
CA ASP A 17 9.63 -13.36 25.93
C ASP A 17 9.87 -14.88 25.99
N ARG A 18 10.79 -15.41 25.19
CA ARG A 18 11.85 -16.34 25.67
C ARG A 18 12.93 -16.60 24.61
N VAL A 19 14.09 -15.96 24.81
CA VAL A 19 15.45 -16.55 24.78
C VAL A 19 15.84 -17.46 23.59
N GLN A 20 16.67 -16.99 22.65
CA GLN A 20 18.12 -17.29 22.50
C GLN A 20 18.69 -17.05 21.07
N ARG A 21 19.79 -16.26 21.05
CA ARG A 21 21.01 -16.38 20.21
C ARG A 21 20.90 -16.46 18.68
N GLY A 22 21.48 -15.44 18.02
CA GLY A 22 22.20 -15.64 16.75
C GLY A 22 21.94 -14.58 15.66
N ARG A 23 22.86 -13.62 15.55
CA ARG A 23 23.18 -12.76 14.38
C ARG A 23 22.01 -12.17 13.57
N GLY A 24 21.80 -10.87 13.79
CA GLY A 24 21.74 -9.91 12.69
C GLY A 24 20.39 -9.66 12.02
N PHE A 25 19.39 -9.21 12.77
CA PHE A 25 18.35 -8.31 12.24
C PHE A 25 18.10 -7.20 13.26
N LEU A 26 18.77 -6.07 13.10
CA LEU A 26 18.44 -4.85 13.83
C LEU A 26 17.18 -4.25 13.20
N SER A 27 16.02 -4.61 13.74
CA SER A 27 14.89 -3.69 13.75
C SER A 27 14.60 -3.40 15.22
N ARG A 28 15.28 -2.38 15.77
CA ARG A 28 14.97 -1.89 17.12
C ARG A 28 13.54 -1.36 17.09
N GLY A 29 12.60 -2.08 17.69
CA GLY A 29 11.21 -1.63 17.88
C GLY A 29 10.39 -1.40 16.60
N GLY A 30 10.83 -1.91 15.44
CA GLY A 30 10.18 -1.63 14.17
C GLY A 30 8.99 -2.56 13.92
N GLU A 31 7.80 -1.97 13.81
CA GLU A 31 6.61 -2.54 13.19
C GLU A 31 6.99 -3.49 12.05
N ARG A 32 6.60 -4.78 12.15
CA ARG A 32 6.81 -5.69 11.03
C ARG A 32 5.83 -5.30 9.94
N VAL A 33 6.34 -4.64 8.92
CA VAL A 33 5.56 -4.26 7.74
C VAL A 33 5.41 -5.48 6.85
N VAL A 34 4.17 -5.90 6.62
CA VAL A 34 3.82 -6.94 5.65
C VAL A 34 2.99 -6.31 4.54
N TRP A 35 3.24 -6.70 3.30
CA TRP A 35 2.45 -6.26 2.16
C TRP A 35 1.47 -7.35 1.75
N GLU A 36 0.21 -6.98 1.51
CA GLU A 36 -0.80 -7.87 0.94
C GLU A 36 -1.12 -7.47 -0.50
N TYR A 37 -1.26 -8.45 -1.39
CA TYR A 37 -1.52 -8.19 -2.81
C TYR A 37 -2.99 -8.42 -3.15
N HIS A 38 -3.58 -7.43 -3.83
CA HIS A 38 -4.97 -7.47 -4.30
C HIS A 38 -5.05 -7.31 -5.81
N TYR A 39 -5.98 -8.05 -6.41
CA TYR A 39 -6.31 -7.96 -7.84
C TYR A 39 -7.69 -7.32 -7.98
N VAL A 40 -7.75 -6.13 -8.56
CA VAL A 40 -8.99 -5.36 -8.65
C VAL A 40 -9.31 -5.06 -10.11
N THR A 41 -10.57 -5.27 -10.49
CA THR A 41 -11.06 -4.83 -11.80
C THR A 41 -12.03 -3.66 -11.62
N LEU A 42 -11.72 -2.53 -12.25
CA LEU A 42 -12.53 -1.32 -12.25
C LEU A 42 -13.19 -1.11 -13.61
N THR A 43 -14.46 -0.72 -13.59
CA THR A 43 -15.22 -0.33 -14.78
C THR A 43 -15.30 1.19 -14.85
N ARG A 44 -15.14 1.76 -16.04
CA ARG A 44 -15.22 3.20 -16.23
C ARG A 44 -16.66 3.68 -16.11
N VAL A 45 -16.89 4.77 -15.38
CA VAL A 45 -18.19 5.43 -15.24
C VAL A 45 -18.10 6.85 -15.83
N PRO A 46 -19.07 7.31 -16.65
CA PRO A 46 -19.11 8.69 -17.13
C PRO A 46 -19.08 9.70 -15.97
N GLY A 47 -18.33 10.79 -16.12
CA GLY A 47 -18.13 11.80 -15.07
C GLY A 47 -17.10 11.42 -14.00
N TYR A 48 -16.86 10.13 -13.74
CA TYR A 48 -15.91 9.66 -12.71
C TYR A 48 -14.64 9.01 -13.27
N GLY A 49 -14.66 8.57 -14.52
CA GLY A 49 -13.58 7.74 -15.05
C GLY A 49 -13.50 6.41 -14.27
N PHE A 50 -12.33 6.07 -13.74
CA PHE A 50 -12.16 4.93 -12.84
C PHE A 50 -12.25 5.31 -11.35
N GLY A 51 -12.45 6.59 -11.03
CA GLY A 51 -12.64 7.05 -9.65
C GLY A 51 -11.40 6.98 -8.76
N ILE A 52 -10.19 7.06 -9.34
CA ILE A 52 -8.93 7.05 -8.60
C ILE A 52 -8.00 8.18 -9.08
N ALA A 53 -7.16 8.69 -8.17
CA ALA A 53 -6.01 9.50 -8.50
C ALA A 53 -4.73 8.65 -8.38
N VAL A 54 -3.80 8.83 -9.33
CA VAL A 54 -2.54 8.11 -9.39
C VAL A 54 -1.39 9.11 -9.32
N SER A 55 -0.41 8.84 -8.47
CA SER A 55 0.79 9.66 -8.28
C SER A 55 2.04 8.79 -8.11
N GLY A 56 3.20 9.43 -7.94
CA GLY A 56 4.47 8.72 -7.86
C GLY A 56 5.06 8.39 -9.23
N GLY A 57 6.00 7.45 -9.26
CA GLY A 57 6.76 7.08 -10.46
C GLY A 57 8.24 7.40 -10.30
N ARG A 58 9.06 6.80 -11.18
CA ARG A 58 10.53 6.96 -11.15
C ARG A 58 10.96 8.41 -11.42
N ASP A 59 10.22 9.09 -12.27
CA ASP A 59 10.39 10.48 -12.69
C ASP A 59 9.69 11.47 -11.75
N ASN A 60 8.73 11.00 -10.94
CA ASN A 60 8.02 11.80 -9.96
C ASN A 60 7.94 11.08 -8.59
N PRO A 61 9.08 10.84 -7.91
CA PRO A 61 9.11 10.08 -6.66
C PRO A 61 8.44 10.84 -5.51
N HIS A 62 8.01 10.09 -4.48
CA HIS A 62 7.38 10.69 -3.30
C HIS A 62 8.36 11.61 -2.55
N PHE A 63 7.97 12.87 -2.29
CA PHE A 63 8.86 13.93 -1.78
C PHE A 63 9.57 13.59 -0.47
N THR A 64 8.92 12.91 0.46
CA THR A 64 9.44 12.69 1.83
C THR A 64 10.51 11.59 1.92
N ASN A 65 10.38 10.54 1.12
CA ASN A 65 11.19 9.32 1.24
C ASN A 65 11.83 8.88 -0.09
N GLY A 66 11.53 9.59 -1.19
CA GLY A 66 12.03 9.27 -2.52
C GLY A 66 11.45 7.98 -3.11
N ASP A 67 10.36 7.43 -2.57
CA ASP A 67 9.78 6.18 -3.08
C ASP A 67 9.30 6.37 -4.53
N PRO A 68 9.87 5.65 -5.51
CA PRO A 68 9.48 5.77 -6.91
C PRO A 68 8.22 4.95 -7.24
N ALA A 69 7.58 4.31 -6.25
CA ALA A 69 6.37 3.54 -6.47
C ALA A 69 5.23 4.40 -7.04
N ILE A 70 4.46 3.80 -7.93
CA ILE A 70 3.18 4.36 -8.38
C ILE A 70 2.16 4.05 -7.28
N ALA A 71 1.51 5.09 -6.76
CA ALA A 71 0.54 4.99 -5.67
C ALA A 71 -0.83 5.46 -6.12
N ILE A 72 -1.87 4.84 -5.55
CA ILE A 72 -3.23 5.38 -5.59
C ILE A 72 -3.33 6.36 -4.43
N SER A 73 -3.42 7.65 -4.74
CA SER A 73 -3.35 8.72 -3.74
C SER A 73 -4.71 9.22 -3.28
N ASP A 74 -5.75 8.99 -4.08
CA ASP A 74 -7.13 9.32 -3.72
C ASP A 74 -8.12 8.38 -4.42
N VAL A 75 -9.28 8.21 -3.80
CA VAL A 75 -10.41 7.43 -4.31
C VAL A 75 -11.67 8.26 -4.16
N LEU A 76 -12.35 8.51 -5.28
CA LEU A 76 -13.59 9.29 -5.26
C LEU A 76 -14.69 8.55 -4.47
N LYS A 77 -15.30 9.25 -3.51
CA LYS A 77 -16.51 8.78 -2.82
C LYS A 77 -17.65 8.53 -3.81
N ALA A 78 -18.43 7.49 -3.59
CA ALA A 78 -19.44 6.99 -4.53
C ALA A 78 -18.90 6.66 -5.93
N GLY A 79 -17.57 6.57 -6.09
CA GLY A 79 -16.90 6.27 -7.34
C GLY A 79 -16.75 4.76 -7.59
N PRO A 80 -16.42 4.34 -8.82
CA PRO A 80 -16.34 2.92 -9.18
C PRO A 80 -15.22 2.12 -8.47
N ALA A 81 -14.32 2.79 -7.77
CA ALA A 81 -13.24 2.20 -6.99
C ALA A 81 -13.45 2.23 -5.46
N GLU A 82 -14.52 2.88 -4.99
CA GLU A 82 -14.83 2.94 -3.56
C GLU A 82 -15.01 1.53 -2.97
N GLY A 83 -14.40 1.28 -1.82
CA GLY A 83 -14.48 0.00 -1.10
C GLY A 83 -13.71 -1.16 -1.74
N LYS A 84 -12.98 -0.95 -2.85
CA LYS A 84 -12.22 -2.00 -3.55
C LYS A 84 -10.71 -1.93 -3.33
N LEU A 85 -10.23 -0.79 -2.86
CA LEU A 85 -8.83 -0.48 -2.62
C LEU A 85 -8.74 -0.14 -1.13
N GLN A 86 -8.20 -1.06 -0.34
CA GLN A 86 -8.01 -0.94 1.10
C GLN A 86 -6.56 -1.17 1.43
#